data_AF-J5V227-F1
#
_entry.id   AF-J5V227-F1
#
_cell.length_a   1.000
_cell.length_b   1.000
_cell.length_c   1.000
_cell.angle_alpha   90.00
_cell.angle_beta   90.00
_cell.angle_gamma   90.00
#
_symmetry.space_group_name_H-M   'P 1'
#
loop_
_entity.id
_entity.type
_entity.pdbx_description
1 polymer ?
#
loop_
_entity_poly.entity_id
_entity_poly.type
_entity_poly.pdbx_seq_one_letter_code
_entity_poly.pdbx_strand_id
1 'polypeptide(L)' 'MRSPDDAVYNFMDKKRSEGKPYYVYMTAGANKFLRIYYGRVNEYLASLSKEQE' A
#
# COMPACT_ATOMS: atom_id res chain seq x y z
N MET A 1 -13.76 -9.78 10.88
CA MET A 1 -13.67 -9.21 9.51
C MET A 1 -12.35 -8.44 9.47
N ARG A 2 -11.44 -8.72 8.51
CA ARG A 2 -10.12 -8.05 8.47
C ARG A 2 -10.33 -6.58 8.09
N SER A 3 -9.55 -5.66 8.66
CA SER A 3 -9.78 -4.23 8.47
C SER A 3 -9.69 -3.86 6.98
N PRO A 4 -10.64 -3.08 6.44
CA PRO A 4 -10.52 -2.49 5.10
C PRO A 4 -9.23 -1.67 4.93
N ASP A 5 -8.69 -1.15 6.04
CA ASP A 5 -7.52 -0.27 6.06
C ASP A 5 -6.20 -0.97 5.69
N ASP A 6 -6.16 -2.30 5.77
CA ASP A 6 -4.98 -3.09 5.40
C ASP A 6 -4.91 -3.34 3.87
N ALA A 7 -4.89 -2.26 3.10
CA ALA A 7 -4.95 -2.29 1.64
C ALA A 7 -3.84 -3.14 0.98
N VAL A 8 -2.66 -3.22 1.59
CA VAL A 8 -1.54 -4.05 1.12
C VAL A 8 -1.84 -5.52 1.37
N TYR A 9 -2.25 -5.88 2.59
CA TYR A 9 -2.58 -7.24 2.96
C TYR A 9 -3.77 -7.78 2.17
N ASN A 10 -4.86 -7.02 2.08
CA ASN A 10 -6.05 -7.39 1.31
C ASN A 10 -5.72 -7.63 -0.17
N PHE A 11 -4.79 -6.85 -0.74
CA PHE A 11 -4.28 -7.08 -2.09
C PHE A 11 -3.46 -8.37 -2.20
N MET A 12 -2.54 -8.64 -1.28
CA MET A 12 -1.76 -9.87 -1.26
C MET A 12 -2.66 -11.11 -1.09
N ASP A 13 -3.65 -11.04 -0.20
CA ASP A 13 -4.59 -12.13 0.06
C ASP A 13 -5.45 -12.44 -1.18
N LYS A 14 -5.92 -11.41 -1.89
CA LYS A 14 -6.59 -11.59 -3.19
C LYS A 14 -5.69 -12.28 -4.21
N LYS A 15 -4.41 -11.89 -4.30
CA LYS A 15 -3.46 -12.52 -5.22
C LYS A 15 -3.12 -13.96 -4.82
N ARG A 16 -3.07 -14.25 -3.52
CA ARG A 16 -2.96 -15.61 -3.01
C ARG A 16 -4.18 -16.45 -3.37
N SER A 17 -5.40 -15.93 -3.22
CA SER A 17 -6.63 -16.64 -3.58
C SER A 17 -6.77 -16.88 -5.09
N GLU A 18 -6.16 -16.01 -5.92
CA GLU A 18 -6.02 -16.21 -7.37
C GLU A 18 -4.97 -17.29 -7.75
N GLY A 19 -4.31 -17.92 -6.77
CA GLY A 19 -3.29 -18.95 -7.00
C GLY A 19 -1.95 -18.43 -7.50
N LYS A 20 -1.64 -17.13 -7.31
CA LYS A 20 -0.34 -16.58 -7.72
C LYS A 20 0.80 -17.20 -6.90
N PRO A 21 1.97 -17.51 -7.51
CA PRO A 21 3.13 -18.00 -6.78
C PRO A 21 3.55 -17.04 -5.67
N TYR A 22 4.08 -17.59 -4.58
CA TYR A 22 4.45 -16.84 -3.38
C TYR A 22 5.25 -15.57 -3.68
N TYR A 23 6.40 -15.70 -4.35
CA TYR A 23 7.27 -14.57 -4.62
C TYR A 23 6.61 -13.51 -5.52
N VAL A 24 5.73 -13.92 -6.44
CA VAL A 24 5.05 -12.99 -7.35
C VAL A 24 4.10 -12.07 -6.58
N TYR A 25 3.22 -12.63 -5.73
CA TYR A 25 2.27 -11.78 -5.01
C TYR A 25 2.93 -11.00 -3.86
N MET A 26 4.01 -11.54 -3.27
CA MET A 26 4.78 -10.84 -2.25
C MET A 26 5.51 -9.63 -2.82
N THR A 27 6.18 -9.76 -3.96
CA THR A 27 6.80 -8.63 -4.65
C THR A 27 5.75 -7.60 -5.09
N ALA A 28 4.59 -8.05 -5.60
CA ALA A 28 3.49 -7.15 -5.94
C ALA A 28 2.95 -6.40 -4.70
N GLY A 29 2.88 -7.08 -3.54
CA GLY A 29 2.52 -6.49 -2.25
C GLY A 29 3.50 -5.41 -1.81
N ALA A 30 4.81 -5.68 -1.89
CA ALA A 30 5.85 -4.70 -1.60
C ALA A 30 5.74 -3.44 -2.49
N ASN A 31 5.51 -3.62 -3.79
CA ASN A 31 5.32 -2.50 -4.71
C ASN A 31 4.07 -1.67 -4.37
N LYS A 32 2.97 -2.32 -3.98
CA LYS A 32 1.76 -1.63 -3.53
C LYS A 32 2.01 -0.84 -2.23
N PHE A 33 2.75 -1.41 -1.29
CA PHE A 33 3.16 -0.72 -0.06
C PHE A 33 3.96 0.54 -0.37
N LEU A 34 5.02 0.42 -1.19
CA LEU A 34 5.87 1.57 -1.56
C LEU A 34 5.06 2.68 -2.22
N ARG A 35 4.10 2.34 -3.09
CA ARG A 35 3.25 3.33 -3.75
C ARG A 35 2.36 4.09 -2.77
N ILE A 36 1.73 3.38 -1.83
CA ILE A 36 0.88 3.99 -0.79
C ILE A 36 1.74 4.84 0.15
N TYR A 37 2.88 4.32 0.59
CA TYR A 37 3.80 5.03 1.48
C TYR A 37 4.28 6.34 0.85
N TYR A 38 4.77 6.29 -0.38
CA TYR A 38 5.23 7.47 -1.10
C TYR A 38 4.11 8.52 -1.26
N GLY A 39 2.89 8.09 -1.60
CA GLY A 39 1.74 8.99 -1.70
C GLY A 39 1.43 9.69 -0.38
N ARG A 40 1.30 8.91 0.70
CA ARG A 40 0.99 9.43 2.05
C ARG A 40 2.06 10.38 2.57
N VAL A 41 3.33 10.05 2.36
CA VAL A 41 4.45 10.93 2.77
C VAL A 41 4.41 12.23 1.99
N ASN A 42 4.19 12.19 0.68
CA ASN A 42 4.09 13.42 -0.12
C ASN A 42 2.89 14.28 0.27
N GLU A 43 1.73 13.67 0.54
CA GLU A 43 0.55 14.39 1.02
C GLU A 43 0.83 15.10 2.35
N TYR A 44 1.51 14.41 3.27
CA TYR A 44 1.92 14.98 4.55
C TYR A 44 2.95 16.11 4.39
N LEU A 45 3.98 15.92 3.57
CA LEU A 45 4.95 16.98 3.31
C LEU A 45 4.30 18.20 2.66
N ALA A 46 3.36 17.99 1.74
CA ALA A 46 2.62 19.08 1.10
C ALA A 46 1.65 19.79 2.07
N SER A 47 1.11 19.11 3.09
CA SER A 47 0.30 19.77 4.11
C SER A 47 1.15 20.66 5.02
N LEU A 48 2.36 20.23 5.39
CA LEU A 48 3.29 21.05 6.17
C LEU A 48 3.69 22.33 5.44
N SER A 49 3.95 22.29 4.13
CA SER A 49 4.28 23.49 3.35
C SER A 49 3.14 24.52 3.34
N LYS A 50 1.88 24.07 3.35
CA LYS A 50 0.71 24.95 3.37
C LYS A 50 0.45 25.60 4.73
N GLU A 51 0.88 24.96 5.82
CA GLU A 51 0.78 25.53 7.17
C GLU A 51 1.82 26.62 7.44
N GLN A 52 2.85 26.72 6.59
CA GLN A 52 3.93 27.71 6.70
C GLN A 52 3.70 28.98 5.87
N GLU A 53 2.63 29.04 5.06
CA GLU A 53 2.17 30.23 4.32
C GLU A 53 1.05 30.96 5.07
#